data_AF-A0A532U762-F1
#
_entry.id   AF-A0A532U762-F1
#
_cell.length_a   1.000
_cell.length_b   1.000
_cell.length_c   1.000
_cell.angle_alpha   90.00
_cell.angle_beta   90.00
_cell.angle_gamma   90.00
#
_symmetry.space_group_name_H-M   'P 1'
#
loop_
_entity.id
_entity.type
_entity.pdbx_description
1 polymer ?
#
loop_
_entity_poly.entity_id
_entity_poly.type
_entity_poly.pdbx_seq_one_letter_code
_entity_poly.pdbx_strand_id
1 'polypeptide(L)'
;MYRELAKTRAKYPDATQEQLWLLLGYELGVSIGKFEDDANQLAQVGELRRRWDAGATSVPPVSSAESKPPRGRPRERLARESFEFVSDPKIKAICQRDHQELGKVRRAQAHKSTIVLSGGLLEALLSDALDRRPIEARACYKKLYPKTKRVKWTLECRIAVAEELEIITPGATQLSHTLRHYRTLVHPDKEIKSGYKVEKEEAEIAANMVQIVMRDLKEP
;
A
#
# COMPACT_ATOMS: atom_id res chain seq x y z
N MET A 1 17.27 -15.36 -11.57
CA MET A 1 16.91 -14.75 -10.28
C MET A 1 16.39 -15.76 -9.27
N TYR A 2 15.24 -16.42 -9.47
CA TYR A 2 14.71 -17.41 -8.51
C TYR A 2 15.63 -18.61 -8.23
N ARG A 3 16.40 -19.07 -9.22
CA ARG A 3 17.43 -20.11 -9.03
C ARG A 3 18.58 -19.66 -8.14
N GLU A 4 19.01 -18.39 -8.24
CA GLU A 4 20.08 -17.85 -7.40
C GLU A 4 19.60 -17.65 -5.98
N LEU A 5 18.37 -17.17 -5.80
CA LEU A 5 17.75 -17.06 -4.48
C LEU A 5 17.63 -18.41 -3.76
N ALA A 6 17.35 -19.50 -4.50
CA ALA A 6 17.32 -20.84 -3.94
C ALA A 6 18.70 -21.30 -3.45
N LYS A 7 19.78 -20.94 -4.15
CA LYS A 7 21.16 -21.21 -3.72
C LYS A 7 21.52 -20.39 -2.48
N THR A 8 21.18 -19.11 -2.46
CA THR A 8 21.39 -18.23 -1.29
C THR A 8 20.61 -18.75 -0.08
N ARG A 9 19.38 -19.25 -0.26
CA ARG A 9 18.61 -19.91 0.82
C ARG A 9 19.29 -21.18 1.35
N ALA A 10 19.89 -21.99 0.47
CA ALA A 10 20.64 -23.17 0.92
C ALA A 10 21.88 -22.79 1.75
N LYS A 11 22.47 -21.63 1.47
CA LYS A 11 23.62 -21.06 2.20
C LYS A 11 23.21 -20.42 3.54
N TYR A 12 22.03 -19.81 3.62
CA TYR A 12 21.53 -19.14 4.81
C TYR A 12 20.13 -19.64 5.19
N PRO A 13 20.01 -20.86 5.75
CA PRO A 13 18.72 -21.48 6.04
C PRO A 13 17.91 -20.72 7.09
N ASP A 14 18.58 -20.01 8.00
CA ASP A 14 17.96 -19.24 9.09
C ASP A 14 17.54 -17.82 8.67
N ALA A 15 17.85 -17.40 7.45
CA ALA A 15 17.55 -16.06 6.97
C ALA A 15 16.08 -15.89 6.57
N THR A 16 15.48 -14.77 6.94
CA THR A 16 14.14 -14.39 6.48
C THR A 16 14.12 -14.15 4.98
N GLN A 17 12.92 -14.14 4.37
CA GLN A 17 12.77 -13.87 2.93
C GLN A 17 13.40 -12.52 2.52
N GLU A 18 13.28 -11.50 3.36
CA GLU A 18 13.83 -10.16 3.14
C GLU A 18 15.37 -10.16 3.25
N GLN A 19 15.91 -10.83 4.27
CA GLN A 19 17.36 -11.00 4.44
C GLN A 19 17.99 -11.77 3.27
N LEU A 20 17.30 -12.78 2.71
CA LEU A 20 17.78 -13.54 1.56
C LEU A 20 17.97 -12.68 0.31
N TRP A 21 17.10 -11.69 0.10
CA TRP A 21 17.24 -10.75 -1.03
C TRP A 21 18.45 -9.84 -0.86
N LEU A 22 18.70 -9.36 0.36
CA LEU A 22 19.91 -8.59 0.68
C LEU A 22 21.16 -9.47 0.55
N LEU A 23 21.15 -10.70 1.06
CA LEU A 23 22.29 -11.62 0.90
C LEU A 23 22.58 -11.92 -0.58
N LEU A 24 21.55 -12.13 -1.39
CA LEU A 24 21.69 -12.32 -2.84
C LEU A 24 22.26 -11.07 -3.52
N GLY A 25 21.81 -9.87 -3.14
CA GLY A 25 22.38 -8.63 -3.68
C GLY A 25 23.87 -8.49 -3.36
N TYR A 26 24.32 -8.88 -2.16
CA TYR A 26 25.73 -8.87 -1.78
C TYR A 26 26.54 -9.85 -2.63
N GLU A 27 26.01 -11.05 -2.87
CA GLU A 27 26.64 -12.07 -3.73
C GLU A 27 26.77 -11.61 -5.18
N LEU A 28 25.82 -10.81 -5.65
CA LEU A 28 25.83 -10.21 -6.99
C LEU A 28 26.67 -8.92 -7.06
N GLY A 29 27.36 -8.54 -5.99
CA GLY A 29 28.20 -7.32 -5.94
C GLY A 29 27.41 -6.01 -5.87
N VAL A 30 26.12 -6.08 -5.53
CA VAL A 30 25.26 -4.90 -5.39
C VAL A 30 25.58 -4.18 -4.08
N SER A 31 25.74 -2.86 -4.17
CA SER A 31 25.95 -2.00 -3.01
C SER A 31 24.63 -1.77 -2.27
N ILE A 32 24.24 -2.73 -1.43
CA ILE A 32 22.94 -2.76 -0.76
C ILE A 32 22.72 -1.62 0.23
N GLY A 33 23.79 -1.14 0.89
CA GLY A 33 23.69 0.03 1.77
C GLY A 33 23.29 1.33 1.05
N LYS A 34 23.16 1.32 -0.28
CA LYS A 34 22.56 2.42 -1.06
C LYS A 34 21.05 2.29 -1.25
N PHE A 35 20.46 1.14 -0.89
CA PHE A 35 19.06 0.79 -1.19
C PHE A 35 18.28 0.29 0.03
N GLU A 36 18.96 -0.07 1.13
CA GLU A 36 18.35 -0.48 2.39
C GLU A 36 18.69 0.56 3.47
N ASP A 37 17.65 1.15 4.06
CA ASP A 37 17.76 2.21 5.07
C ASP A 37 17.63 1.65 6.50
N ASP A 38 17.22 0.39 6.68
CA ASP A 38 17.16 -0.26 7.99
C ASP A 38 18.55 -0.74 8.44
N ALA A 39 19.19 0.06 9.29
CA ALA A 39 20.49 -0.24 9.88
C ALA A 39 20.53 -1.55 10.70
N ASN A 40 19.42 -1.95 11.33
CA ASN A 40 19.36 -3.21 12.08
C ASN A 40 19.32 -4.41 11.12
N GLN A 41 18.57 -4.28 10.03
CA GLN A 41 18.48 -5.31 8.99
C GLN A 41 19.84 -5.50 8.29
N LEU A 42 20.55 -4.40 7.99
CA LEU A 42 21.92 -4.45 7.47
C LEU A 42 22.89 -5.12 8.46
N ALA A 43 22.78 -4.82 9.75
CA ALA A 43 23.62 -5.43 10.78
C ALA A 43 23.39 -6.95 10.90
N GLN A 44 22.13 -7.39 10.89
CA GLN A 44 21.75 -8.81 10.93
C GLN A 44 22.26 -9.57 9.70
N VAL A 45 22.11 -8.99 8.49
CA VAL A 45 22.65 -9.56 7.25
C VAL A 45 24.17 -9.64 7.28
N GLY A 46 24.84 -8.60 7.79
CA GLY A 46 26.29 -8.59 7.98
C GLY A 46 26.78 -9.64 8.99
N GLU A 47 25.99 -9.96 10.02
CA GLU A 47 26.28 -11.03 10.98
C GLU A 47 26.12 -12.42 10.35
N LEU A 48 25.02 -12.67 9.62
CA LEU A 48 24.81 -13.93 8.90
C LEU A 48 25.96 -14.23 7.93
N ARG A 49 26.41 -13.21 7.19
CA ARG A 49 27.54 -13.31 6.27
C ARG A 49 28.85 -13.62 7.01
N ARG A 50 29.15 -12.91 8.10
CA ARG A 50 30.35 -13.16 8.92
C ARG A 50 30.36 -14.58 9.50
N ARG A 51 29.20 -15.07 9.96
CA ARG A 51 29.06 -16.45 10.48
C ARG A 51 29.33 -17.50 9.41
N TRP A 52 28.82 -17.28 8.19
CA TRP A 52 29.06 -18.18 7.06
C TRP A 52 30.53 -18.14 6.60
N ASP A 53 31.10 -16.94 6.45
CA ASP A 53 32.50 -16.76 6.04
C ASP A 53 33.47 -17.35 7.07
N ALA A 54 33.09 -17.39 8.35
CA ALA A 54 33.84 -18.02 9.44
C ALA A 54 33.75 -19.56 9.47
N GLY A 55 33.07 -20.19 8.50
CA GLY A 55 33.03 -21.65 8.35
C GLY A 55 32.26 -22.39 9.46
N ALA A 56 31.42 -21.69 10.23
CA ALA A 56 30.69 -22.29 11.34
C ALA A 56 29.58 -23.24 10.82
N THR A 57 29.90 -24.53 10.73
CA THR A 57 28.91 -25.60 10.64
C THR A 57 28.54 -26.04 12.05
N SER A 58 27.24 -25.93 12.35
CA SER A 58 26.53 -26.26 13.60
C SER A 58 26.59 -25.24 14.76
N VAL A 59 25.42 -24.71 15.14
CA VAL A 59 25.02 -24.47 16.55
C VAL A 59 23.47 -24.47 16.65
N PRO A 60 22.87 -24.59 17.85
CA PRO A 60 21.88 -25.60 18.27
C PRO A 60 20.42 -25.06 18.20
N PRO A 61 19.36 -25.79 18.65
CA PRO A 61 18.02 -25.23 18.62
C PRO A 61 17.96 -24.06 19.61
N VAL A 62 17.40 -22.94 19.16
CA VAL A 62 17.14 -21.77 19.99
C VAL A 62 16.20 -22.18 21.12
N SER A 63 16.76 -22.32 22.31
CA SER A 63 16.02 -22.44 23.57
C SER A 63 15.11 -21.22 23.69
N SER A 64 13.82 -21.49 23.81
CA SER A 64 12.76 -20.53 24.14
C SER A 64 12.97 -20.00 25.55
N ALA A 65 13.88 -19.04 25.71
CA ALA A 65 13.89 -18.21 26.92
C ALA A 65 12.80 -17.14 26.73
N GLU A 66 11.64 -17.38 27.35
CA GLU A 66 10.63 -16.36 27.58
C GLU A 66 11.24 -15.18 28.33
N SER A 67 11.68 -14.16 27.59
CA SER A 67 11.85 -12.84 28.18
C SER A 67 10.46 -12.28 28.48
N LYS A 68 10.06 -12.34 29.75
CA LYS A 68 8.94 -11.58 30.32
C LYS A 68 8.94 -10.17 29.71
N PRO A 69 7.84 -9.68 29.12
CA PRO A 69 7.85 -8.40 28.46
C PRO A 69 8.09 -7.29 29.49
N PRO A 70 8.90 -6.26 29.17
CA PRO A 70 8.98 -5.08 30.02
C PRO A 70 7.59 -4.45 30.11
N ARG A 71 7.15 -4.22 31.35
CA ARG A 71 5.92 -3.48 31.65
C ARG A 71 6.04 -2.09 31.03
N GLY A 72 5.00 -1.67 30.32
CA GLY A 72 4.80 -0.27 29.97
C GLY A 72 5.40 0.17 28.64
N ARG A 73 4.82 -0.29 27.54
CA ARG A 73 4.36 0.65 26.50
C ARG A 73 2.91 0.30 26.23
N PRO A 74 2.00 1.27 26.02
CA PRO A 74 0.75 0.95 25.35
C PRO A 74 1.18 0.26 24.06
N ARG A 75 0.85 -1.04 23.91
CA ARG A 75 0.73 -1.60 22.57
C ARG A 75 -0.26 -0.66 21.93
N GLU A 76 0.23 0.25 21.11
CA GLU A 76 -0.57 1.02 20.19
C GLU A 76 -1.17 -0.05 19.29
N ARG A 77 -2.30 -0.59 19.77
CA ARG A 77 -3.26 -1.31 18.99
C ARG A 77 -3.71 -0.24 18.03
N LEU A 78 -2.92 0.00 16.97
CA LEU A 78 -3.40 0.56 15.73
C LEU A 78 -4.65 -0.28 15.51
N ALA A 79 -5.80 0.31 15.79
CA ALA A 79 -7.07 -0.35 15.61
C ALA A 79 -6.95 -0.93 14.21
N ARG A 80 -6.95 -2.27 14.08
CA ARG A 80 -6.97 -2.90 12.77
C ARG A 80 -8.20 -2.28 12.15
N GLU A 81 -8.00 -1.31 11.25
CA GLU A 81 -9.12 -0.57 10.70
C GLU A 81 -9.97 -1.64 10.04
N SER A 82 -11.13 -1.89 10.64
CA SER A 82 -11.93 -2.99 10.18
C SER A 82 -12.63 -2.53 8.91
N PHE A 83 -12.31 -3.20 7.81
CA PHE A 83 -12.99 -3.03 6.53
C PHE A 83 -14.32 -3.80 6.52
N GLU A 84 -15.01 -3.93 7.66
CA GLU A 84 -16.30 -4.64 7.75
C GLU A 84 -17.38 -4.05 6.84
N PHE A 85 -17.30 -2.76 6.57
CA PHE A 85 -18.19 -2.04 5.64
C PHE A 85 -17.99 -2.41 4.16
N VAL A 86 -16.90 -3.13 3.82
CA VAL A 86 -16.64 -3.64 2.48
C VAL A 86 -17.33 -4.99 2.31
N SER A 87 -18.15 -5.14 1.28
CA SER A 87 -19.02 -6.31 1.10
C SER A 87 -18.31 -7.48 0.43
N ASP A 88 -17.56 -7.24 -0.64
CA ASP A 88 -16.83 -8.29 -1.33
C ASP A 88 -15.59 -8.71 -0.50
N PRO A 89 -15.46 -9.99 -0.09
CA PRO A 89 -14.35 -10.45 0.74
C PRO A 89 -12.99 -10.35 0.03
N LYS A 90 -12.94 -10.44 -1.30
CA LYS A 90 -11.71 -10.27 -2.08
C LYS A 90 -11.29 -8.80 -2.09
N ILE A 91 -12.24 -7.88 -2.28
CA ILE A 91 -11.97 -6.44 -2.20
C ILE A 91 -11.53 -6.08 -0.78
N LYS A 92 -12.22 -6.60 0.24
CA LYS A 92 -11.87 -6.41 1.66
C LYS A 92 -10.41 -6.79 1.94
N ALA A 93 -9.98 -7.96 1.48
CA ALA A 93 -8.60 -8.42 1.68
C ALA A 93 -7.56 -7.53 0.96
N ILE A 94 -7.86 -7.06 -0.25
CA ILE A 94 -7.02 -6.12 -0.99
C ILE A 94 -6.92 -4.79 -0.25
N CYS A 95 -8.04 -4.21 0.17
CA CYS A 95 -8.06 -2.94 0.89
C CYS A 95 -7.29 -3.01 2.22
N GLN A 96 -7.42 -4.11 2.96
CA GLN A 96 -6.66 -4.33 4.20
C GLN A 96 -5.15 -4.35 3.95
N ARG A 97 -4.70 -5.08 2.93
CA ARG A 97 -3.29 -5.16 2.56
C ARG A 97 -2.77 -3.78 2.11
N ASP A 98 -3.48 -3.14 1.20
CA ASP A 98 -3.04 -1.88 0.58
C ASP A 98 -3.07 -0.72 1.58
N HIS A 99 -3.99 -0.73 2.56
CA HIS A 99 -4.01 0.26 3.64
C HIS A 99 -2.82 0.11 4.60
N GLN A 100 -2.44 -1.13 4.92
CA GLN A 100 -1.21 -1.38 5.69
C GLN A 100 0.02 -0.89 4.93
N GLU A 101 0.07 -1.12 3.61
CA GLU A 101 1.14 -0.64 2.76
C GLU A 101 1.15 0.89 2.63
N LEU A 102 -0.01 1.52 2.51
CA LEU A 102 -0.18 2.97 2.52
C LEU A 102 0.47 3.58 3.77
N GLY A 103 0.26 2.98 4.95
CA GLY A 103 0.91 3.41 6.18
C GLY A 103 2.44 3.31 6.13
N LYS A 104 3.00 2.30 5.48
CA LYS A 104 4.46 2.13 5.32
C LYS A 104 5.03 3.20 4.39
N VAL A 105 4.44 3.38 3.20
CA VAL A 105 4.95 4.35 2.22
C VAL A 105 4.82 5.79 2.69
N ARG A 106 3.78 6.11 3.49
CA ARG A 106 3.63 7.42 4.13
C ARG A 106 4.76 7.72 5.11
N ARG A 107 5.09 6.75 5.98
CA ARG A 107 6.20 6.90 6.93
C ARG A 107 7.56 7.04 6.23
N ALA A 108 7.74 6.34 5.12
CA ALA A 108 8.93 6.42 4.29
C ALA A 108 8.98 7.68 3.38
N GLN A 109 7.99 8.57 3.46
CA GLN A 109 7.88 9.77 2.61
C GLN A 109 7.90 9.48 1.10
N ALA A 110 7.45 8.28 0.70
CA ALA A 110 7.35 7.90 -0.71
C ALA A 110 6.09 8.51 -1.34
N HIS A 111 6.11 9.83 -1.60
CA HIS A 111 4.95 10.63 -2.02
C HIS A 111 4.21 10.06 -3.23
N LYS A 112 4.95 9.66 -4.27
CA LYS A 112 4.38 9.03 -5.48
C LYS A 112 3.65 7.73 -5.16
N SER A 113 4.26 6.86 -4.37
CA SER A 113 3.65 5.60 -3.93
C SER A 113 2.40 5.84 -3.08
N THR A 114 2.43 6.85 -2.21
CA THR A 114 1.28 7.26 -1.39
C THR A 114 0.09 7.67 -2.27
N ILE A 115 0.30 8.49 -3.31
CA ILE A 115 -0.77 8.89 -4.23
C ILE A 115 -1.31 7.69 -5.01
N VAL A 116 -0.42 6.82 -5.52
CA VAL A 116 -0.83 5.65 -6.31
C VAL A 116 -1.66 4.67 -5.47
N LEU A 117 -1.20 4.34 -4.25
CA LEU A 117 -1.92 3.45 -3.35
C LEU A 117 -3.24 4.06 -2.88
N SER A 118 -3.27 5.36 -2.57
CA SER A 118 -4.50 6.06 -2.19
C SER A 118 -5.55 6.01 -3.30
N GLY A 119 -5.14 6.25 -4.56
CA GLY A 119 -6.02 6.16 -5.71
C GLY A 119 -6.58 4.75 -5.94
N GLY A 120 -5.76 3.72 -5.77
CA GLY A 120 -6.19 2.32 -5.85
C GLY A 120 -7.20 1.94 -4.76
N LEU A 121 -6.91 2.32 -3.51
CA LEU A 121 -7.80 2.10 -2.37
C LEU A 121 -9.16 2.77 -2.57
N LEU A 122 -9.18 4.06 -2.96
CA LEU A 122 -10.42 4.79 -3.19
C LEU A 122 -11.28 4.14 -4.27
N GLU A 123 -10.67 3.64 -5.34
CA GLU A 123 -11.44 2.94 -6.36
C GLU A 123 -12.00 1.61 -5.90
N ALA A 124 -11.23 0.85 -5.12
CA ALA A 124 -11.70 -0.42 -4.56
C ALA A 124 -12.91 -0.18 -3.63
N LEU A 125 -12.78 0.80 -2.72
CA LEU A 125 -13.82 1.16 -1.76
C LEU A 125 -15.08 1.71 -2.45
N LEU A 126 -14.94 2.66 -3.37
CA LEU A 126 -16.08 3.26 -4.06
C LEU A 126 -16.72 2.29 -5.06
N SER A 127 -15.95 1.37 -5.67
CA SER A 127 -16.55 0.34 -6.53
C SER A 127 -17.43 -0.60 -5.71
N ASP A 128 -16.91 -1.13 -4.59
CA ASP A 128 -17.71 -1.98 -3.69
C ASP A 128 -18.98 -1.27 -3.20
N ALA A 129 -18.86 0.01 -2.82
CA ALA A 129 -20.02 0.79 -2.40
C ALA A 129 -21.07 1.00 -3.50
N LEU A 130 -20.65 1.32 -4.72
CA LEU A 130 -21.56 1.55 -5.85
C LEU A 130 -22.14 0.23 -6.40
N ASP A 131 -21.38 -0.86 -6.34
CA ASP A 131 -21.83 -2.18 -6.79
C ASP A 131 -22.93 -2.77 -5.88
N ARG A 132 -23.09 -2.25 -4.65
CA ARG A 132 -24.27 -2.52 -3.80
C ARG A 132 -25.56 -1.87 -4.31
N ARG A 133 -25.47 -0.78 -5.08
CA ARG A 133 -26.61 -0.05 -5.67
C ARG A 133 -26.43 0.14 -7.18
N PRO A 134 -26.29 -0.95 -7.97
CA PRO A 134 -25.79 -0.85 -9.34
C PRO A 134 -26.77 -0.16 -10.31
N ILE A 135 -28.07 -0.24 -10.04
CA ILE A 135 -29.11 0.42 -10.85
C ILE A 135 -29.08 1.93 -10.60
N GLU A 136 -29.10 2.36 -9.35
CA GLU A 136 -29.02 3.77 -8.93
C GLU A 136 -27.69 4.39 -9.41
N ALA A 137 -26.57 3.70 -9.20
CA ALA A 137 -25.25 4.15 -9.64
C ALA A 137 -25.20 4.38 -11.15
N ARG A 138 -25.77 3.48 -11.96
CA ARG A 138 -25.82 3.64 -13.43
C ARG A 138 -26.78 4.74 -13.85
N ALA A 139 -27.92 4.89 -13.20
CA ALA A 139 -28.88 5.95 -13.49
C ALA A 139 -28.27 7.33 -13.17
N CYS A 140 -27.66 7.47 -11.99
CA CYS A 140 -26.93 8.65 -11.55
C CYS A 140 -25.78 8.98 -12.51
N TYR A 141 -24.96 7.98 -12.90
CA TYR A 141 -23.89 8.19 -13.89
C TYR A 141 -24.43 8.77 -15.20
N LYS A 142 -25.54 8.23 -15.73
CA LYS A 142 -26.15 8.74 -16.97
C LYS A 142 -26.67 10.17 -16.83
N LYS A 143 -27.20 10.52 -15.65
CA LYS A 143 -27.64 11.89 -15.32
C LYS A 143 -26.44 12.86 -15.30
N LEU A 144 -25.36 12.50 -14.62
CA LEU A 144 -24.15 13.33 -14.50
C LEU A 144 -23.36 13.42 -15.81
N TYR A 145 -23.34 12.35 -16.61
CA TYR A 145 -22.53 12.24 -17.83
C TYR A 145 -23.36 11.84 -19.07
N PRO A 146 -24.34 12.66 -19.49
CA PRO A 146 -25.35 12.30 -20.51
C PRO A 146 -24.77 12.12 -21.92
N LYS A 147 -23.60 12.72 -22.20
CA LYS A 147 -22.94 12.65 -23.52
C LYS A 147 -22.14 11.36 -23.73
N THR A 148 -22.02 10.52 -22.70
CA THR A 148 -21.14 9.34 -22.75
C THR A 148 -21.89 8.13 -23.29
N LYS A 149 -21.42 7.56 -24.41
CA LYS A 149 -22.07 6.40 -25.06
C LYS A 149 -22.05 5.13 -24.20
N ARG A 150 -21.05 4.99 -23.33
CA ARG A 150 -20.87 3.85 -22.42
C ARG A 150 -20.40 4.35 -21.07
N VAL A 151 -20.80 3.66 -20.00
CA VAL A 151 -20.34 3.97 -18.66
C VAL A 151 -18.84 3.69 -18.58
N LYS A 152 -18.07 4.71 -18.25
CA LYS A 152 -16.64 4.62 -17.98
C LYS A 152 -16.40 5.00 -16.52
N TRP A 153 -16.15 4.00 -15.69
CA TRP A 153 -15.84 4.21 -14.28
C TRP A 153 -14.39 4.64 -14.11
N THR A 154 -14.13 5.94 -14.19
CA THR A 154 -12.90 6.56 -13.65
C THR A 154 -13.09 6.81 -12.15
N LEU A 155 -12.00 7.06 -11.42
CA LEU A 155 -12.09 7.45 -10.01
C LEU A 155 -12.93 8.73 -9.83
N GLU A 156 -12.73 9.72 -10.69
CA GLU A 156 -13.54 10.94 -10.72
C GLU A 156 -15.03 10.65 -10.85
N CYS A 157 -15.44 9.80 -11.80
CA CYS A 157 -16.84 9.45 -11.95
C CYS A 157 -17.39 8.67 -10.75
N ARG A 158 -16.57 7.82 -10.11
CA ARG A 158 -16.99 7.09 -8.89
C ARG A 158 -17.25 8.06 -7.74
N ILE A 159 -16.35 9.03 -7.52
CA ILE A 159 -16.51 10.05 -6.47
C ILE A 159 -17.79 10.86 -6.73
N ALA A 160 -17.96 11.38 -7.94
CA ALA A 160 -19.11 12.20 -8.29
C ALA A 160 -20.44 11.45 -8.13
N VAL A 161 -20.51 10.19 -8.57
CA VAL A 161 -21.71 9.36 -8.41
C VAL A 161 -21.94 9.00 -6.93
N ALA A 162 -20.89 8.72 -6.16
CA ALA A 162 -21.02 8.41 -4.74
C ALA A 162 -21.50 9.62 -3.93
N GLU A 163 -21.04 10.84 -4.24
CA GLU A 163 -21.55 12.08 -3.63
C GLU A 163 -23.02 12.34 -3.99
N GLU A 164 -23.39 12.22 -5.27
CA GLU A 164 -24.76 12.45 -5.73
C GLU A 164 -25.76 11.42 -5.17
N LEU A 165 -25.27 10.22 -4.82
CA LEU A 165 -26.05 9.20 -4.11
C LEU A 165 -25.94 9.27 -2.59
N GLU A 166 -25.28 10.32 -2.06
CA GLU A 166 -25.08 10.55 -0.63
C GLU A 166 -24.39 9.37 0.09
N ILE A 167 -23.57 8.59 -0.63
CA ILE A 167 -22.76 7.49 -0.09
C ILE A 167 -21.53 8.05 0.65
N ILE A 168 -21.04 9.20 0.21
CA ILE A 168 -19.93 9.93 0.83
C ILE A 168 -20.29 11.40 0.95
N THR A 169 -19.68 12.09 1.92
CA THR A 169 -19.94 13.51 2.18
C THR A 169 -19.48 14.40 1.02
N PRO A 170 -20.25 15.46 0.68
CA PRO A 170 -19.87 16.42 -0.34
C PRO A 170 -18.57 17.14 0.02
N GLY A 171 -17.66 17.26 -0.96
CA GLY A 171 -16.35 17.90 -0.80
C GLY A 171 -15.18 16.96 -1.10
N ALA A 172 -15.45 15.66 -1.25
CA ALA A 172 -14.53 14.69 -1.83
C ALA A 172 -14.22 15.00 -3.31
N THR A 173 -15.15 15.63 -4.04
CA THR A 173 -14.96 16.08 -5.44
C THR A 173 -13.88 17.15 -5.62
N GLN A 174 -13.72 18.08 -4.67
CA GLN A 174 -12.66 19.11 -4.71
C GLN A 174 -11.26 18.47 -4.71
N LEU A 175 -11.13 17.29 -4.08
CA LEU A 175 -9.88 16.53 -3.95
C LEU A 175 -9.66 15.53 -5.10
N SER A 176 -10.66 15.38 -6.00
CA SER A 176 -10.54 14.53 -7.19
C SER A 176 -9.44 14.99 -8.14
N HIS A 177 -9.07 16.28 -8.13
CA HIS A 177 -8.03 16.83 -9.01
C HIS A 177 -6.66 16.19 -8.77
N THR A 178 -6.26 16.05 -7.50
CA THR A 178 -4.99 15.41 -7.09
C THR A 178 -4.93 13.96 -7.54
N LEU A 179 -6.06 13.25 -7.47
CA LEU A 179 -6.14 11.83 -7.77
C LEU A 179 -6.54 11.52 -9.21
N ARG A 180 -7.00 12.51 -10.00
CA ARG A 180 -7.42 12.32 -11.40
C ARG A 180 -6.33 11.66 -12.24
N HIS A 181 -5.06 11.95 -11.92
CA HIS A 181 -3.89 11.48 -12.64
C HIS A 181 -3.07 10.44 -11.86
N TYR A 182 -3.59 9.87 -10.77
CA TYR A 182 -2.81 8.94 -9.94
C TYR A 182 -2.25 7.76 -10.76
N ARG A 183 -3.06 7.20 -11.69
CA ARG A 183 -2.63 6.11 -12.59
C ARG A 183 -1.59 6.55 -13.62
N THR A 184 -1.63 7.82 -13.98
CA THR A 184 -0.70 8.44 -14.94
C THR A 184 0.72 8.43 -14.37
N LEU A 185 0.86 8.56 -13.04
CA LEU A 185 2.15 8.56 -12.34
C LEU A 185 2.93 7.26 -12.55
N VAL A 186 2.27 6.15 -12.87
CA VAL A 186 2.94 4.85 -13.11
C VAL A 186 3.56 4.79 -14.53
N HIS A 187 3.19 5.72 -15.42
CA HIS A 187 3.66 5.73 -16.82
C HIS A 187 4.59 6.93 -17.08
N PRO A 188 5.91 6.72 -17.25
CA PRO A 188 6.87 7.82 -17.42
C PRO A 188 6.51 8.81 -18.54
N ASP A 189 6.14 8.31 -19.72
CA ASP A 189 5.77 9.17 -20.85
C ASP A 189 4.53 10.04 -20.57
N LYS A 190 3.59 9.53 -19.78
CA LYS A 190 2.37 10.28 -19.45
C LYS A 190 2.63 11.26 -18.30
N GLU A 191 3.49 10.90 -17.36
CA GLU A 191 3.94 11.78 -16.28
C GLU A 191 4.67 13.00 -16.85
N ILE A 192 5.62 12.80 -17.77
CA ILE A 192 6.31 13.87 -18.51
C ILE A 192 5.31 14.81 -19.18
N LYS A 193 4.33 14.25 -19.91
CA LYS A 193 3.30 15.03 -20.62
C LYS A 193 2.36 15.77 -19.68
N SER A 194 2.10 15.21 -18.50
CA SER A 194 1.20 15.82 -17.52
C SER A 194 1.83 17.02 -16.80
N GLY A 195 3.16 17.05 -16.69
CA GLY A 195 3.88 18.05 -15.90
C GLY A 195 3.53 18.03 -14.41
N TYR A 196 2.78 17.02 -13.95
CA TYR A 196 2.28 16.93 -12.59
C TYR A 196 3.43 16.64 -11.64
N LYS A 197 3.62 17.54 -10.68
CA LYS A 197 4.61 17.36 -9.61
C LYS A 197 3.96 16.67 -8.43
N VAL A 198 4.61 15.63 -7.95
CA VAL A 198 4.19 14.90 -6.76
C VAL A 198 5.05 15.39 -5.60
N GLU A 199 4.46 16.20 -4.74
CA GLU A 199 5.08 16.64 -3.49
C GLU A 199 4.33 16.05 -2.29
N LYS A 200 4.80 16.44 -1.11
CA LYS A 200 4.26 15.98 0.16
C LYS A 200 2.79 16.35 0.32
N GLU A 201 2.42 17.56 -0.09
CA GLU A 201 1.08 18.12 0.06
C GLU A 201 0.05 17.28 -0.71
N GLU A 202 0.34 16.93 -1.96
CA GLU A 202 -0.52 16.07 -2.78
C GLU A 202 -0.65 14.66 -2.21
N ALA A 203 0.45 14.12 -1.68
CA ALA A 203 0.45 12.81 -1.04
C ALA A 203 -0.39 12.77 0.25
N GLU A 204 -0.30 13.79 1.09
CA GLU A 204 -1.11 13.89 2.31
C GLU A 204 -2.59 14.13 1.99
N ILE A 205 -2.90 14.96 0.98
CA ILE A 205 -4.27 15.13 0.49
C ILE A 205 -4.86 13.79 0.04
N ALA A 206 -4.11 13.02 -0.76
CA ALA A 206 -4.55 11.72 -1.25
C ALA A 206 -4.80 10.73 -0.10
N ALA A 207 -3.90 10.66 0.88
CA ALA A 207 -4.04 9.79 2.03
C ALA A 207 -5.22 10.17 2.95
N ASN A 208 -5.42 11.48 3.18
CA ASN A 208 -6.54 11.98 3.97
C ASN A 208 -7.88 11.67 3.30
N MET A 209 -7.94 11.68 1.96
CA MET A 209 -9.15 11.31 1.25
C MET A 209 -9.55 9.85 1.48
N VAL A 210 -8.59 8.92 1.55
CA VAL A 210 -8.85 7.52 1.92
C VAL A 210 -9.53 7.46 3.30
N GLN A 211 -9.01 8.22 4.27
CA GLN A 211 -9.55 8.25 5.64
C GLN A 211 -10.98 8.81 5.70
N ILE A 212 -11.26 9.89 4.96
CA ILE A 212 -12.60 10.48 4.86
C ILE A 212 -13.59 9.47 4.26
N VAL A 213 -13.26 8.87 3.12
CA VAL A 213 -14.14 7.88 2.48
C VAL A 213 -14.33 6.65 3.38
N MET A 214 -13.28 6.18 4.05
CA MET A 214 -13.42 5.07 5.00
C MET A 214 -14.31 5.42 6.19
N ARG A 215 -14.29 6.66 6.69
CA ARG A 215 -15.20 7.13 7.74
C ARG A 215 -16.64 7.13 7.24
N ASP A 216 -16.89 7.76 6.10
CA ASP A 216 -18.25 7.90 5.55
C ASP A 216 -18.87 6.52 5.23
N LEU A 217 -18.07 5.56 4.77
CA LEU A 217 -18.55 4.20 4.51
C LEU A 217 -18.80 3.38 5.79
N LYS A 218 -18.18 3.72 6.92
CA LYS A 218 -18.43 3.09 8.24
C LYS A 218 -19.70 3.63 8.88
N GLU A 219 -20.02 4.90 8.63
CA GLU A 219 -21.17 5.63 9.17
C GLU A 219 -22.10 6.07 8.03
N PRO A 220 -22.74 5.11 7.34
CA PRO A 220 -23.54 5.36 6.14
C PRO A 220 -24.85 6.12 6.41
#